data_AF-A0A326GJD1-F1
#
_entry.id   AF-A0A326GJD1-F1
#
_cell.length_a   1.000
_cell.length_b   1.000
_cell.length_c   1.000
_cell.angle_alpha   90.00
_cell.angle_beta   90.00
_cell.angle_gamma   90.00
#
_symmetry.space_group_name_H-M   'P 1'
#
loop_
_entity.id
_entity.type
_entity.pdbx_description
1 polymer ?
#
loop_
_entity_poly.entity_id
_entity_poly.type
_entity_poly.pdbx_seq_one_letter_code
_entity_poly.pdbx_strand_id
1 'polypeptide(L)'
;MTAKSETLKMTLGQDGGAASLTTTQKAGIFRRAMEEMRDHLELVHVGFQRTDPNATFLIEGLVGIYEAMLRDFVVNGVPTNVGSREHVEARFPSLTDDQKETLIDFFADRPDWRDRSLDKAACDLRASGVCETADNLDIARKVNLEGRLAAALEYRRRLVDPATMWTGMIDDRAASGPMPFAAVAAVPAAVATTAPPPESQVAEPWASMTPTQAAERFIADNPKIVGDARRKARWTAKTRTQFLSAARLLEKSYGARPIRLVVRKCGSAWKRDPGSGVIGVEKGPLIPLV
;
A
#
# COMPACT_ATOMS: atom_id res chain seq x y z
N MET A 1 6.81 41.16 33.22
CA MET A 1 6.52 39.71 33.00
C MET A 1 7.14 39.23 31.67
N THR A 2 8.44 39.42 31.48
CA THR A 2 9.13 39.14 30.19
C THR A 2 10.32 38.20 30.34
N ALA A 3 11.04 38.28 31.47
CA ALA A 3 12.16 37.38 31.74
C ALA A 3 11.74 35.91 31.80
N LYS A 4 10.65 35.57 32.52
CA LYS A 4 10.18 34.18 32.65
C LYS A 4 9.69 33.60 31.31
N SER A 5 9.11 34.41 30.43
CA SER A 5 8.64 33.98 29.11
C SER A 5 9.78 33.87 28.08
N GLU A 6 10.86 34.65 28.23
CA GLU A 6 12.10 34.44 27.48
C GLU A 6 12.86 33.19 27.95
N THR A 7 12.97 32.96 29.26
CA THR A 7 13.60 31.74 29.78
C THR A 7 12.83 30.50 29.33
N LEU A 8 11.50 30.54 29.33
CA LEU A 8 10.66 29.43 28.85
C LEU A 8 10.80 29.20 27.34
N LYS A 9 10.99 30.26 26.54
CA LYS A 9 11.29 30.15 25.11
C LYS A 9 12.71 29.63 24.83
N MET A 10 13.69 29.98 25.67
CA MET A 10 15.04 29.44 25.55
C MET A 10 15.09 27.99 26.01
N THR A 11 14.38 27.59 27.07
CA THR A 11 14.32 26.18 27.50
C THR A 11 13.50 25.31 26.54
N LEU A 12 12.39 25.79 25.99
CA LEU A 12 11.68 25.06 24.92
C LEU A 12 12.44 25.06 23.58
N GLY A 13 13.28 26.05 23.33
CA GLY A 13 14.11 26.13 22.13
C GLY A 13 15.38 25.27 22.22
N GLN A 14 15.83 24.91 23.42
CA GLN A 14 17.04 24.11 23.64
C GLN A 14 16.79 22.61 23.80
N ASP A 15 15.59 22.19 24.21
CA ASP A 15 15.20 20.77 24.27
C ASP A 15 14.38 20.31 23.03
N GLY A 16 14.29 21.17 22.00
CA GLY A 16 13.48 20.98 20.80
C GLY A 16 14.16 20.21 19.66
N GLY A 17 15.07 19.28 19.97
CA GLY A 17 15.63 18.35 18.97
C GLY A 17 14.58 17.32 18.57
N ALA A 18 13.51 17.74 17.87
CA ALA A 18 12.51 16.84 17.36
C ALA A 18 13.21 15.78 16.49
N ALA A 19 13.25 14.55 17.00
CA ALA A 19 13.67 13.37 16.29
C ALA A 19 12.96 13.34 14.93
N SER A 20 13.68 13.70 13.88
CA SER A 20 13.05 13.91 12.59
C SER A 20 14.02 13.54 11.48
N LEU A 21 14.19 12.23 11.31
CA LEU A 21 14.47 11.74 9.98
C LEU A 21 13.47 12.40 9.02
N THR A 22 13.99 13.09 8.02
CA THR A 22 13.20 13.68 6.96
C THR A 22 12.42 12.59 6.22
N THR A 23 11.35 12.98 5.53
CA THR A 23 10.59 12.04 4.67
C THR A 23 11.50 11.32 3.68
N THR A 24 12.49 12.02 3.11
CA THR A 24 13.46 11.44 2.16
C THR A 24 14.35 10.40 2.84
N GLN A 25 14.84 10.65 4.05
CA GLN A 25 15.65 9.70 4.80
C GLN A 25 14.83 8.46 5.18
N LYS A 26 13.61 8.65 5.68
CA LYS A 26 12.67 7.55 5.97
C LYS A 26 12.39 6.72 4.72
N ALA A 27 12.09 7.37 3.59
CA ALA A 27 11.85 6.68 2.32
C ALA A 27 13.09 5.92 1.82
N GLY A 28 14.31 6.42 2.08
CA GLY A 28 15.56 5.73 1.78
C GLY A 28 15.71 4.44 2.57
N ILE A 29 15.53 4.51 3.90
CA ILE A 29 15.59 3.34 4.79
C ILE A 29 14.50 2.33 4.42
N PHE A 30 13.28 2.80 4.22
CA PHE A 30 12.15 1.96 3.84
C PHE A 30 12.40 1.18 2.54
N ARG A 31 12.90 1.85 1.49
CA ARG A 31 13.18 1.20 0.20
C ARG A 31 14.24 0.11 0.32
N ARG A 32 15.36 0.40 1.00
CA ARG A 32 16.42 -0.61 1.24
C ARG A 32 15.87 -1.82 2.00
N ALA A 33 15.12 -1.58 3.07
CA ALA A 33 14.53 -2.65 3.86
C ALA A 33 13.49 -3.48 3.07
N MET A 34 12.72 -2.83 2.19
CA MET A 34 11.80 -3.51 1.30
C MET A 34 12.53 -4.36 0.26
N GLU A 35 13.56 -3.83 -0.38
CA GLU A 35 14.40 -4.53 -1.36
C GLU A 35 15.08 -5.75 -0.72
N GLU A 36 15.78 -5.57 0.41
CA GLU A 36 16.44 -6.66 1.15
C GLU A 36 15.47 -7.79 1.51
N MET A 37 14.26 -7.45 1.96
CA MET A 37 13.26 -8.46 2.33
C MET A 37 12.67 -9.16 1.11
N ARG A 38 12.46 -8.45 -0.01
CA ARG A 38 12.02 -9.07 -1.27
C ARG A 38 13.05 -10.07 -1.77
N ASP A 39 14.32 -9.68 -1.81
CA ASP A 39 15.41 -10.54 -2.27
C ASP A 39 15.55 -11.78 -1.37
N HIS A 40 15.41 -11.60 -0.05
CA HIS A 40 15.39 -12.71 0.90
C HIS A 40 14.24 -13.68 0.63
N LEU A 41 13.01 -13.18 0.47
CA LEU A 41 11.84 -14.02 0.19
C LEU A 41 11.98 -14.77 -1.14
N GLU A 42 12.51 -14.12 -2.17
CA GLU A 42 12.73 -14.74 -3.47
C GLU A 42 13.81 -15.83 -3.40
N LEU A 43 14.91 -15.56 -2.70
CA LEU A 43 15.97 -16.55 -2.48
C LEU A 43 15.43 -17.79 -1.75
N VAL A 44 14.63 -17.59 -0.70
CA VAL A 44 14.02 -18.69 0.06
C VAL A 44 13.02 -19.45 -0.81
N HIS A 45 12.18 -18.77 -1.58
CA HIS A 45 11.21 -19.41 -2.47
C HIS A 45 11.89 -20.26 -3.54
N VAL A 46 12.95 -19.75 -4.19
CA VAL A 46 13.78 -20.54 -5.12
C VAL A 46 14.42 -21.74 -4.41
N GLY A 47 14.83 -21.58 -3.15
CA GLY A 47 15.30 -22.66 -2.31
C GLY A 47 14.26 -23.78 -2.17
N PHE A 48 13.02 -23.44 -1.79
CA PHE A 48 11.92 -24.39 -1.68
C PHE A 48 11.58 -25.06 -3.02
N GLN A 49 11.58 -24.31 -4.13
CA GLN A 49 11.30 -24.85 -5.47
C GLN A 49 12.29 -25.94 -5.91
N ARG A 50 13.52 -25.95 -5.34
CA ARG A 50 14.53 -26.97 -5.63
C ARG A 50 14.33 -28.26 -4.85
N THR A 51 13.69 -28.19 -3.68
CA THR A 51 13.62 -29.29 -2.73
C THR A 51 12.22 -29.88 -2.59
N ASP A 52 11.17 -29.10 -2.88
CA ASP A 52 9.79 -29.50 -2.62
C ASP A 52 8.86 -29.14 -3.79
N PRO A 53 8.04 -30.09 -4.29
CA PRO A 53 7.07 -29.81 -5.34
C PRO A 53 5.94 -28.86 -4.91
N ASN A 54 5.72 -28.68 -3.60
CA ASN A 54 4.74 -27.77 -2.99
C ASN A 54 5.39 -26.51 -2.41
N ALA A 55 6.44 -26.01 -3.06
CA ALA A 55 7.18 -24.82 -2.64
C ALA A 55 6.31 -23.58 -2.40
N THR A 56 5.22 -23.42 -3.17
CA THR A 56 4.27 -22.31 -3.02
C THR A 56 3.63 -22.31 -1.63
N PHE A 57 3.17 -23.47 -1.14
CA PHE A 57 2.57 -23.58 0.18
C PHE A 57 3.58 -23.24 1.30
N LEU A 58 4.83 -23.70 1.14
CA LEU A 58 5.91 -23.42 2.11
C LEU A 58 6.22 -21.91 2.19
N ILE A 59 6.36 -21.24 1.04
CA ILE A 59 6.63 -19.80 1.03
C ILE A 59 5.43 -18.99 1.52
N GLU A 60 4.19 -19.40 1.21
CA GLU A 60 2.98 -18.76 1.71
C GLU A 60 2.91 -18.83 3.25
N GLY A 61 3.20 -19.99 3.82
CA GLY A 61 3.28 -20.18 5.27
C GLY A 61 4.32 -19.26 5.92
N LEU A 62 5.54 -19.21 5.35
CA LEU A 62 6.62 -18.36 5.85
C LEU A 62 6.29 -16.86 5.75
N VAL A 63 5.72 -16.42 4.63
CA VAL A 63 5.26 -15.03 4.44
C VAL A 63 4.12 -14.70 5.41
N GLY A 64 3.26 -15.66 5.73
CA GLY A 64 2.27 -15.58 6.81
C GLY A 64 2.90 -15.22 8.16
N ILE A 65 3.90 -15.99 8.57
CA ILE A 65 4.63 -15.79 9.83
C ILE A 65 5.32 -14.42 9.84
N TYR A 66 6.06 -14.07 8.78
CA TYR A 66 6.75 -12.79 8.72
C TYR A 66 5.80 -11.61 8.78
N GLU A 67 4.65 -11.67 8.10
CA GLU A 67 3.69 -10.58 8.16
C GLU A 67 3.15 -10.39 9.58
N ALA A 68 2.76 -11.46 10.26
CA ALA A 68 2.24 -11.39 11.62
C ALA A 68 3.29 -10.76 12.56
N MET A 69 4.52 -11.29 12.53
CA MET A 69 5.65 -10.80 13.32
C MET A 69 5.97 -9.33 13.03
N LEU A 70 6.12 -8.95 11.76
CA LEU A 70 6.50 -7.59 11.38
C LEU A 70 5.40 -6.58 11.69
N ARG A 71 4.12 -6.93 11.46
CA ARG A 71 2.98 -6.08 11.82
C ARG A 71 2.97 -5.76 13.30
N ASP A 72 3.18 -6.78 14.12
CA ASP A 72 3.22 -6.65 15.57
C ASP A 72 4.42 -5.79 16.05
N PHE A 73 5.61 -6.01 15.49
CA PHE A 73 6.79 -5.21 15.85
C PHE A 73 6.73 -3.76 15.39
N VAL A 74 6.07 -3.46 14.27
CA VAL A 74 5.84 -2.07 13.84
C VAL A 74 4.96 -1.31 14.84
N VAL A 75 3.98 -1.98 15.45
CA VAL A 75 3.01 -1.36 16.35
C VAL A 75 3.55 -1.28 17.77
N ASN A 76 3.99 -2.39 18.37
CA ASN A 76 4.39 -2.42 19.78
C ASN A 76 5.91 -2.53 20.00
N GLY A 77 6.71 -2.44 18.94
CA GLY A 77 8.17 -2.60 19.03
C GLY A 77 8.59 -4.03 19.31
N VAL A 78 9.91 -4.22 19.38
CA VAL A 78 10.56 -5.51 19.62
C VAL A 78 10.86 -5.66 21.12
N PRO A 79 10.25 -6.62 21.82
CA PRO A 79 10.42 -6.78 23.26
C PRO A 79 11.79 -7.40 23.60
N THR A 80 12.15 -7.38 24.88
CA THR A 80 13.42 -7.96 25.37
C THR A 80 13.40 -9.48 25.36
N ASN A 81 12.25 -10.10 25.64
CA ASN A 81 12.04 -11.55 25.60
C ASN A 81 11.60 -12.05 24.20
N VAL A 82 11.99 -11.36 23.13
CA VAL A 82 11.59 -11.72 21.76
C VAL A 82 11.94 -13.19 21.46
N GLY A 83 10.99 -13.90 20.86
CA GLY A 83 11.12 -15.32 20.54
C GLY A 83 10.91 -16.30 21.70
N SER A 84 10.70 -15.82 22.94
CA SER A 84 10.30 -16.72 24.02
C SER A 84 8.90 -17.29 23.78
N ARG A 85 8.61 -18.47 24.33
CA ARG A 85 7.28 -19.08 24.26
C ARG A 85 6.18 -18.16 24.81
N GLU A 86 6.43 -17.56 25.98
CA GLU A 86 5.53 -16.57 26.58
C GLU A 86 5.24 -15.39 25.64
N HIS A 87 6.28 -14.83 25.02
CA HIS A 87 6.14 -13.74 24.06
C HIS A 87 5.30 -14.16 22.85
N VAL A 88 5.58 -15.34 22.28
CA VAL A 88 4.92 -15.80 21.06
C VAL A 88 3.46 -16.13 21.30
N GLU A 89 3.14 -16.84 22.39
CA GLU A 89 1.77 -17.18 22.76
C GLU A 89 0.93 -15.95 23.10
N ALA A 90 1.52 -14.95 23.76
CA ALA A 90 0.81 -13.73 24.14
C ALA A 90 0.54 -12.80 22.95
N ARG A 91 1.52 -12.59 22.05
CA ARG A 91 1.42 -11.59 20.97
C ARG A 91 0.87 -12.14 19.65
N PHE A 92 0.91 -13.46 19.43
CA PHE A 92 0.46 -14.07 18.18
C PHE A 92 -0.62 -15.15 18.37
N PRO A 93 -1.76 -14.83 19.02
CA PRO A 93 -2.82 -15.81 19.26
C PRO A 93 -3.49 -16.30 17.97
N SER A 94 -3.39 -15.55 16.88
CA SER A 94 -3.96 -15.92 15.57
C SER A 94 -3.10 -16.88 14.76
N LEU A 95 -1.85 -17.14 15.17
CA LEU A 95 -1.00 -18.13 14.50
C LEU A 95 -1.39 -19.54 14.95
N THR A 96 -1.26 -20.49 14.04
CA THR A 96 -1.36 -21.93 14.38
C THR A 96 -0.19 -22.35 15.26
N ASP A 97 -0.31 -23.46 15.98
CA ASP A 97 0.75 -23.90 16.88
C ASP A 97 2.04 -24.24 16.12
N ASP A 98 1.96 -24.87 14.95
CA ASP A 98 3.13 -25.11 14.08
C ASP A 98 3.83 -23.81 13.64
N GLN A 99 3.05 -22.76 13.35
CA GLN A 99 3.60 -21.44 13.00
C GLN A 99 4.25 -20.76 14.20
N LYS A 100 3.71 -20.95 15.42
CA LYS A 100 4.33 -20.44 16.65
C LYS A 100 5.65 -21.15 16.94
N GLU A 101 5.71 -22.48 16.83
CA GLU A 101 6.96 -23.22 16.98
C GLU A 101 7.99 -22.78 15.95
N THR A 102 7.59 -22.63 14.68
CA THR A 102 8.48 -22.10 13.63
C THR A 102 9.03 -20.71 13.97
N LEU A 103 8.21 -19.85 14.58
CA LEU A 103 8.65 -18.52 15.01
C LEU A 103 9.61 -18.59 16.21
N ILE A 104 9.37 -19.49 17.16
CA ILE A 104 10.27 -19.74 18.30
C ILE A 104 11.63 -20.23 17.79
N ASP A 105 11.63 -21.25 16.92
CA ASP A 105 12.84 -21.80 16.30
C ASP A 105 13.60 -20.75 15.49
N PHE A 106 12.88 -19.90 14.74
CA PHE A 106 13.48 -18.79 14.00
C PHE A 106 14.33 -17.87 14.88
N PHE A 107 13.88 -17.58 16.11
CA PHE A 107 14.62 -16.77 17.07
C PHE A 107 15.65 -17.57 17.87
N ALA A 108 15.40 -18.86 18.12
CA ALA A 108 16.38 -19.75 18.75
C ALA A 108 17.65 -19.89 17.89
N ASP A 109 17.49 -19.99 16.56
CA ASP A 109 18.58 -19.99 15.59
C ASP A 109 19.29 -18.63 15.48
N ARG A 110 18.68 -17.57 16.02
CA ARG A 110 19.07 -16.17 15.86
C ARG A 110 18.94 -15.41 17.18
N PRO A 111 19.65 -15.82 18.25
CA PRO A 111 19.46 -15.25 19.59
C PRO A 111 19.79 -13.75 19.66
N ASP A 112 20.70 -13.28 18.80
CA ASP A 112 21.13 -11.90 18.64
C ASP A 112 20.26 -11.09 17.65
N TRP A 113 19.09 -11.61 17.22
CA TRP A 113 18.23 -10.92 16.24
C TRP A 113 17.85 -9.51 16.67
N ARG A 114 17.53 -9.33 17.97
CA ARG A 114 17.16 -8.03 18.53
C ARG A 114 18.28 -7.02 18.36
N ASP A 115 19.50 -7.41 18.73
CA ASP A 115 20.67 -6.54 18.67
C ASP A 115 21.07 -6.28 17.22
N ARG A 116 21.07 -7.30 16.36
CA ARG A 116 21.27 -7.12 14.90
C ARG A 116 20.27 -6.18 14.26
N SER A 117 19.01 -6.17 14.73
CA SER A 117 18.01 -5.23 14.20
C SER A 117 18.27 -3.78 14.64
N LEU A 118 18.89 -3.58 15.81
CA LEU A 118 19.36 -2.27 16.26
C LEU A 118 20.61 -1.85 15.48
N ASP A 119 21.57 -2.76 15.29
CA ASP A 119 22.77 -2.51 14.49
C ASP A 119 22.41 -2.16 13.04
N LYS A 120 21.41 -2.84 12.47
CA LYS A 120 20.87 -2.51 11.15
C LYS A 120 20.29 -1.09 11.12
N ALA A 121 19.54 -0.68 12.14
CA ALA A 121 19.03 0.68 12.23
C ALA A 121 20.16 1.72 12.32
N ALA A 122 21.22 1.44 13.09
CA ALA A 122 22.41 2.29 13.15
C ALA A 122 23.12 2.40 11.79
N CYS A 123 23.29 1.28 11.08
CA CYS A 123 23.82 1.26 9.71
C CYS A 123 22.94 2.09 8.75
N ASP A 124 21.62 1.96 8.84
CA ASP A 124 20.66 2.68 8.01
C ASP A 124 20.67 4.20 8.28
N LEU A 125 20.95 4.63 9.53
CA LEU A 125 21.17 6.05 9.87
C LEU A 125 22.47 6.58 9.29
N ARG A 126 23.58 5.86 9.47
CA ARG A 126 24.88 6.23 8.89
C ARG A 126 24.80 6.37 7.37
N ALA A 127 24.17 5.41 6.70
CA ALA A 127 23.95 5.46 5.26
C ALA A 127 23.04 6.63 4.81
N SER A 128 22.23 7.16 5.72
CA SER A 128 21.35 8.31 5.49
C SER A 128 21.97 9.65 5.92
N GLY A 129 23.21 9.64 6.40
CA GLY A 129 23.91 10.83 6.91
C GLY A 129 23.29 11.42 8.17
N VAL A 130 22.64 10.60 9.00
CA VAL A 130 21.93 11.02 10.22
C VAL A 130 22.74 10.61 11.45
N CYS A 131 22.85 11.50 12.43
CA CYS A 131 23.47 11.18 13.73
C CYS A 131 22.71 10.08 14.47
N GLU A 132 23.45 9.16 15.06
CA GLU A 132 22.91 8.08 15.91
C GLU A 132 22.51 8.64 17.28
N THR A 133 21.24 9.02 17.40
CA THR A 133 20.58 9.29 18.68
C THR A 133 19.62 8.16 18.99
N ALA A 134 19.26 7.97 20.27
CA ALA A 134 18.31 6.93 20.69
C ALA A 134 16.98 7.02 19.90
N ASP A 135 16.41 8.23 19.79
CA ASP A 135 15.17 8.43 19.06
C ASP A 135 15.30 8.16 17.55
N ASN A 136 16.42 8.57 16.93
CA ASN A 136 16.66 8.30 15.52
C ASN A 136 16.83 6.80 15.26
N LEU A 137 17.45 6.06 16.19
CA LEU A 137 17.59 4.61 16.11
C LEU A 137 16.22 3.93 16.17
N ASP A 138 15.35 4.34 17.09
CA ASP A 138 13.99 3.79 17.21
C ASP A 138 13.14 4.09 15.97
N ILE A 139 13.20 5.32 15.44
CA ILE A 139 12.49 5.69 14.20
C ILE A 139 13.05 4.89 13.01
N ALA A 140 14.37 4.79 12.85
CA ALA A 140 14.98 4.05 11.77
C ALA A 140 14.63 2.56 11.82
N ARG A 141 14.68 1.96 13.01
CA ARG A 141 14.30 0.56 13.24
C ARG A 141 12.84 0.32 12.88
N LYS A 142 11.94 1.21 13.31
CA LYS A 142 10.52 1.12 12.95
C LYS A 142 10.32 1.22 11.43
N VAL A 143 10.93 2.21 10.77
CA VAL A 143 10.82 2.39 9.32
C VAL A 143 11.39 1.20 8.54
N ASN A 144 12.47 0.60 9.04
CA ASN A 144 13.02 -0.63 8.49
C ASN A 144 11.99 -1.78 8.58
N LEU A 145 11.39 -2.00 9.76
CA LEU A 145 10.34 -3.01 9.95
C LEU A 145 9.11 -2.76 9.06
N GLU A 146 8.71 -1.50 8.87
CA GLU A 146 7.63 -1.11 7.95
C GLU A 146 7.97 -1.47 6.49
N GLY A 147 9.22 -1.24 6.06
CA GLY A 147 9.70 -1.61 4.73
C GLY A 147 9.65 -3.12 4.50
N ARG A 148 10.11 -3.90 5.48
CA ARG A 148 10.04 -5.37 5.44
C ARG A 148 8.61 -5.88 5.44
N LEU A 149 7.71 -5.27 6.22
CA LEU A 149 6.29 -5.62 6.23
C LEU A 149 5.64 -5.36 4.87
N ALA A 150 5.94 -4.20 4.27
CA ALA A 150 5.44 -3.84 2.95
C ALA A 150 5.92 -4.82 1.87
N ALA A 151 7.18 -5.27 1.95
CA ALA A 151 7.71 -6.33 1.09
C ALA A 151 6.95 -7.65 1.27
N ALA A 152 6.71 -8.12 2.49
CA ALA A 152 5.98 -9.36 2.73
C ALA A 152 4.53 -9.30 2.20
N LEU A 153 3.83 -8.18 2.43
CA LEU A 153 2.48 -7.93 1.92
C LEU A 153 2.41 -7.87 0.39
N GLU A 154 3.47 -7.36 -0.24
CA GLU A 154 3.55 -7.28 -1.69
C GLU A 154 3.96 -8.62 -2.31
N TYR A 155 4.85 -9.37 -1.67
CA TYR A 155 5.19 -10.73 -2.04
C TYR A 155 3.96 -11.65 -2.02
N ARG A 156 3.15 -11.58 -0.97
CA ARG A 156 1.88 -12.33 -0.89
C ARG A 156 0.94 -12.00 -2.05
N ARG A 157 0.85 -10.72 -2.43
CA ARG A 157 0.04 -10.30 -3.58
C ARG A 157 0.55 -10.91 -4.88
N ARG A 158 1.88 -10.99 -5.07
CA ARG A 158 2.48 -11.66 -6.24
C ARG A 158 2.22 -13.15 -6.30
N LEU A 159 2.18 -13.83 -5.15
CA LEU A 159 1.85 -15.26 -5.08
C LEU A 159 0.40 -15.54 -5.50
N VAL A 160 -0.54 -14.68 -5.07
CA VAL A 160 -1.96 -14.81 -5.43
C VAL A 160 -2.24 -14.39 -6.87
N ASP A 161 -1.60 -13.33 -7.34
CA ASP A 161 -1.75 -12.81 -8.70
C ASP A 161 -0.37 -12.51 -9.33
N PRO A 162 0.21 -13.48 -10.05
CA PRO A 162 1.50 -13.30 -10.71
C PRO A 162 1.49 -12.19 -11.77
N ALA A 163 0.33 -11.79 -12.30
CA ALA A 163 0.23 -10.71 -13.29
C ALA A 163 0.60 -9.35 -12.69
N THR A 164 0.51 -9.19 -11.36
CA THR A 164 0.97 -7.99 -10.65
C THR A 164 2.47 -7.73 -10.84
N MET A 165 3.29 -8.75 -11.11
CA MET A 165 4.72 -8.59 -11.41
C MET A 165 4.97 -7.86 -12.74
N TRP A 166 4.09 -8.07 -13.72
CA TRP A 166 4.26 -7.57 -15.09
C TRP A 166 3.48 -6.28 -15.37
N THR A 167 2.57 -5.88 -14.47
CA THR A 167 1.70 -4.72 -14.68
C THR A 167 2.50 -3.42 -14.82
N GLY A 168 3.67 -3.31 -14.17
CA GLY A 168 4.58 -2.17 -14.33
C GLY A 168 5.50 -2.23 -15.55
N MET A 169 5.76 -3.41 -16.12
CA MET A 169 6.63 -3.58 -17.30
C MET A 169 5.90 -3.36 -18.64
N ILE A 170 4.57 -3.47 -18.64
CA ILE A 170 3.77 -3.28 -19.86
C ILE A 170 3.67 -1.79 -20.25
N ASP A 171 3.75 -0.87 -19.28
CA ASP A 171 3.70 0.59 -19.56
C ASP A 171 5.00 1.14 -20.16
N ASP A 172 6.16 0.51 -19.95
CA ASP A 172 7.45 0.97 -20.51
C ASP A 172 7.62 0.64 -22.00
N ARG A 173 6.82 -0.29 -22.57
CA ARG A 173 6.86 -0.61 -24.00
C ARG A 173 6.04 0.35 -24.88
N ALA A 174 5.35 1.34 -24.30
CA ALA A 174 4.55 2.30 -25.06
C ALA A 174 5.32 3.56 -25.52
N ALA A 175 6.62 3.67 -25.20
CA ALA A 175 7.44 4.85 -25.52
C ALA A 175 8.57 4.62 -26.54
N SER A 176 8.54 3.56 -27.35
CA SER A 176 9.34 3.52 -28.58
C SER A 176 8.51 4.08 -29.74
N GLY A 177 8.72 5.35 -30.07
CA GLY A 177 8.20 5.93 -31.31
C GLY A 177 8.63 5.09 -32.53
N PRO A 178 7.81 5.01 -33.58
CA PRO A 178 8.11 4.15 -34.72
C PRO A 178 9.37 4.64 -35.44
N MET A 179 10.40 3.79 -35.49
CA MET A 179 11.55 3.97 -36.38
C MET A 179 11.07 3.89 -37.84
N PRO A 180 11.52 4.78 -38.75
CA PRO A 180 11.09 4.75 -40.13
C PRO A 180 11.93 3.71 -40.87
N PHE A 181 11.39 2.50 -41.06
CA PHE A 181 11.89 1.63 -42.12
C PHE A 181 10.99 1.74 -43.34
N ALA A 182 11.64 2.12 -44.44
CA ALA A 182 11.06 2.40 -45.73
C ALA A 182 10.21 1.23 -46.25
N ALA A 183 9.03 1.59 -46.76
CA ALA A 183 8.10 0.71 -47.42
C ALA A 183 8.71 0.11 -48.69
N VAL A 184 8.59 -1.21 -48.84
CA VAL A 184 8.60 -1.87 -50.15
C VAL A 184 7.27 -2.61 -50.27
N ALA A 185 6.48 -2.22 -51.27
CA ALA A 185 5.15 -2.74 -51.56
C ALA A 185 5.24 -4.06 -52.35
N ALA A 186 4.43 -5.06 -51.96
CA ALA A 186 4.00 -6.13 -52.86
C ALA A 186 2.66 -6.77 -52.40
N VAL A 187 1.60 -6.48 -53.17
CA VAL A 187 0.41 -7.27 -53.60
C VAL A 187 -0.47 -8.00 -52.55
N PRO A 188 -1.81 -7.88 -52.60
CA PRO A 188 -2.71 -8.33 -51.53
C PRO A 188 -3.10 -9.81 -51.68
N ALA A 189 -2.95 -10.58 -50.60
CA ALA A 189 -3.66 -11.84 -50.41
C ALA A 189 -4.70 -11.62 -49.29
N ALA A 190 -5.98 -11.68 -49.66
CA ALA A 190 -7.09 -11.65 -48.74
C ALA A 190 -7.04 -12.90 -47.84
N VAL A 191 -6.78 -12.71 -46.55
CA VAL A 191 -7.01 -13.73 -45.52
C VAL A 191 -7.83 -13.08 -44.41
N ALA A 192 -8.99 -13.69 -44.18
CA ALA A 192 -10.03 -13.23 -43.29
C ALA A 192 -9.53 -13.04 -41.85
N THR A 193 -9.72 -11.83 -41.33
CA THR A 193 -9.61 -11.51 -39.91
C THR A 193 -10.69 -12.28 -39.16
N THR A 194 -10.31 -13.32 -38.42
CA THR A 194 -11.15 -13.86 -37.35
C THR A 194 -11.04 -12.87 -36.18
N ALA A 195 -12.09 -12.08 -35.99
CA ALA A 195 -12.22 -11.19 -34.86
C ALA A 195 -12.20 -11.99 -33.54
N PRO A 196 -11.49 -11.53 -32.49
CA PRO A 196 -11.76 -12.01 -31.15
C PRO A 196 -13.19 -11.60 -30.74
N PRO A 197 -13.88 -12.38 -29.90
CA PRO A 197 -15.25 -12.08 -29.50
C PRO A 197 -15.27 -10.73 -28.77
N PRO A 198 -16.32 -9.91 -28.97
CA PRO A 198 -16.42 -8.65 -28.24
C PRO A 198 -16.61 -8.96 -26.76
N GLU A 199 -15.65 -8.55 -25.93
CA GLU A 199 -15.92 -8.28 -24.53
C GLU A 199 -17.11 -7.32 -24.48
N SER A 200 -18.18 -7.72 -23.80
CA SER A 200 -19.33 -6.87 -23.53
C SER A 200 -18.84 -5.55 -22.93
N GLN A 201 -18.76 -4.51 -23.76
CA GLN A 201 -18.72 -3.14 -23.31
C GLN A 201 -20.05 -2.87 -22.63
N VAL A 202 -20.12 -3.12 -21.32
CA VAL A 202 -21.16 -2.53 -20.50
C VAL A 202 -20.94 -1.03 -20.61
N ALA A 203 -21.75 -0.37 -21.44
CA ALA A 203 -21.76 1.07 -21.61
C ALA A 203 -22.31 1.68 -20.32
N GLU A 204 -21.47 1.73 -19.29
CA GLU A 204 -21.85 2.27 -18.00
C GLU A 204 -22.06 3.80 -18.16
N PRO A 205 -23.29 4.32 -18.04
CA PRO A 205 -23.65 5.69 -18.45
C PRO A 205 -22.89 6.79 -17.68
N TRP A 206 -22.35 6.47 -16.51
CA TRP A 206 -21.56 7.37 -15.68
C TRP A 206 -20.14 7.57 -16.21
N ALA A 207 -19.63 6.67 -17.07
CA ALA A 207 -18.27 6.74 -17.59
C ALA A 207 -18.03 7.97 -18.49
N SER A 208 -19.09 8.50 -19.10
CA SER A 208 -19.08 9.72 -19.92
C SER A 208 -19.43 11.00 -19.13
N MET A 209 -19.86 10.88 -17.87
CA MET A 209 -20.24 12.01 -17.03
C MET A 209 -19.05 12.61 -16.29
N THR A 210 -19.13 13.91 -16.05
CA THR A 210 -18.22 14.61 -15.13
C THR A 210 -18.54 14.24 -13.67
N PRO A 211 -17.58 14.36 -12.75
CA PRO A 211 -17.79 14.04 -11.33
C PRO A 211 -19.02 14.69 -10.69
N THR A 212 -19.31 15.96 -11.00
CA THR A 212 -20.48 16.69 -10.51
C THR A 212 -21.76 16.13 -11.12
N GLN A 213 -21.79 15.86 -12.42
CA GLN A 213 -22.96 15.26 -13.07
C GLN A 213 -23.30 13.87 -12.53
N ALA A 214 -22.29 13.05 -12.26
CA ALA A 214 -22.49 11.74 -11.66
C ALA A 214 -22.99 11.86 -10.21
N ALA A 215 -22.46 12.82 -9.44
CA ALA A 215 -22.90 13.06 -8.07
C ALA A 215 -24.36 13.58 -7.99
N GLU A 216 -24.76 14.47 -8.90
CA GLU A 216 -26.13 14.96 -9.01
C GLU A 216 -27.11 13.85 -9.38
N ARG A 217 -26.74 13.02 -10.36
CA ARG A 217 -27.53 11.88 -10.80
C ARG A 217 -27.66 10.83 -9.70
N PHE A 218 -26.58 10.57 -8.95
CA PHE A 218 -26.61 9.66 -7.80
C PHE A 218 -27.60 10.09 -6.70
N ILE A 219 -27.65 11.40 -6.40
CA ILE A 219 -28.61 11.95 -5.42
C ILE A 219 -30.05 11.81 -5.93
N ALA A 220 -30.28 12.00 -7.23
CA ALA A 220 -31.62 11.86 -7.83
C ALA A 220 -32.10 10.40 -7.86
N ASP A 221 -31.22 9.46 -8.20
CA ASP A 221 -31.54 8.05 -8.37
C ASP A 221 -31.71 7.28 -7.03
N ASN A 222 -31.32 7.89 -5.90
CA ASN A 222 -31.39 7.28 -4.56
C ASN A 222 -32.32 8.03 -3.58
N PRO A 223 -33.64 8.09 -3.84
CA PRO A 223 -34.59 8.83 -3.00
C PRO A 223 -34.79 8.22 -1.60
N LYS A 224 -34.37 6.98 -1.35
CA LYS A 224 -34.37 6.34 -0.01
C LYS A 224 -33.43 7.04 0.98
N ILE A 225 -32.50 7.86 0.49
CA ILE A 225 -31.63 8.74 1.27
C ILE A 225 -32.36 10.05 1.67
N VAL A 226 -33.53 10.32 1.07
CA VAL A 226 -34.24 11.60 1.10
C VAL A 226 -35.58 11.56 1.86
N GLY A 227 -36.24 10.40 2.03
CA GLY A 227 -37.56 10.25 2.70
C GLY A 227 -37.55 9.46 4.02
N ASP A 228 -38.69 9.47 4.75
CA ASP A 228 -38.91 8.91 6.11
C ASP A 228 -38.69 7.38 6.22
N ALA A 229 -37.45 6.92 6.08
CA ALA A 229 -37.05 5.56 6.35
C ALA A 229 -36.64 5.40 7.82
N ARG A 230 -37.39 4.57 8.56
CA ARG A 230 -37.04 4.16 9.93
C ARG A 230 -35.76 3.31 9.91
N ARG A 231 -34.66 3.93 10.38
CA ARG A 231 -33.33 3.39 10.79
C ARG A 231 -32.16 3.53 9.80
N LYS A 232 -31.14 4.27 10.27
CA LYS A 232 -29.69 4.22 10.02
C LYS A 232 -29.01 4.81 8.76
N ALA A 233 -29.69 5.50 7.83
CA ALA A 233 -28.96 6.31 6.83
C ALA A 233 -29.79 7.48 6.25
N ARG A 234 -29.89 8.60 6.97
CA ARG A 234 -30.52 9.83 6.46
C ARG A 234 -29.44 10.83 6.07
N TRP A 235 -29.29 11.16 4.79
CA TRP A 235 -28.42 12.28 4.41
C TRP A 235 -29.18 13.58 4.59
N THR A 236 -28.67 14.43 5.46
CA THR A 236 -29.19 15.79 5.63
C THR A 236 -28.89 16.63 4.39
N ALA A 237 -29.57 17.78 4.23
CA ALA A 237 -29.22 18.76 3.19
C ALA A 237 -27.72 19.12 3.24
N LYS A 238 -27.16 19.23 4.45
CA LYS A 238 -25.73 19.43 4.68
C LYS A 238 -24.86 18.33 4.08
N THR A 239 -25.24 17.06 4.26
CA THR A 239 -24.47 15.91 3.74
C THR A 239 -24.49 15.89 2.21
N ARG A 240 -25.63 16.23 1.60
CA ARG A 240 -25.75 16.39 0.14
C ARG A 240 -24.86 17.52 -0.39
N THR A 241 -24.86 18.67 0.29
CA THR A 241 -23.98 19.78 -0.06
C THR A 241 -22.50 19.43 0.09
N GLN A 242 -22.12 18.69 1.14
CA GLN A 242 -20.75 18.22 1.34
C GLN A 242 -20.32 17.26 0.22
N PHE A 243 -21.20 16.36 -0.20
CA PHE A 243 -20.97 15.43 -1.30
C PHE A 243 -20.77 16.15 -2.65
N LEU A 244 -21.67 17.08 -2.99
CA LEU A 244 -21.54 17.91 -4.19
C LEU A 244 -20.31 18.82 -4.16
N SER A 245 -19.97 19.35 -2.99
CA SER A 245 -18.77 20.17 -2.82
C SER A 245 -17.49 19.37 -3.05
N ALA A 246 -17.44 18.12 -2.61
CA ALA A 246 -16.33 17.21 -2.89
C ALA A 246 -16.21 16.90 -4.40
N ALA A 247 -17.34 16.64 -5.08
CA ALA A 247 -17.36 16.41 -6.52
C ALA A 247 -16.86 17.64 -7.32
N ARG A 248 -17.27 18.85 -6.93
CA ARG A 248 -16.79 20.11 -7.53
C ARG A 248 -15.30 20.36 -7.30
N LEU A 249 -14.79 20.01 -6.12
CA LEU A 249 -13.35 20.11 -5.82
C LEU A 249 -12.54 19.13 -6.69
N LEU A 250 -13.11 17.96 -6.96
CA LEU A 250 -12.53 16.96 -7.87
C LEU A 250 -12.50 17.46 -9.31
N GLU A 251 -13.57 18.08 -9.80
CA GLU A 251 -13.56 18.72 -11.13
C GLU A 251 -12.58 19.89 -11.22
N LYS A 252 -12.48 20.71 -10.17
CA LYS A 252 -11.52 21.83 -10.16
C LYS A 252 -10.07 21.35 -10.21
N SER A 253 -9.76 20.21 -9.60
CA SER A 253 -8.40 19.65 -9.55
C SER A 253 -8.00 18.87 -10.80
N TYR A 254 -8.95 18.19 -11.46
CA TYR A 254 -8.66 17.31 -12.62
C TYR A 254 -9.22 17.83 -13.95
N GLY A 255 -9.91 18.96 -13.94
CA GLY A 255 -10.67 19.50 -15.07
C GLY A 255 -12.04 18.83 -15.20
N ALA A 256 -12.99 19.50 -15.84
CA ALA A 256 -14.35 19.00 -16.12
C ALA A 256 -14.34 17.88 -17.18
N ARG A 257 -13.62 16.79 -16.90
CA ARG A 257 -13.44 15.63 -17.75
C ARG A 257 -14.26 14.45 -17.23
N PRO A 258 -14.68 13.54 -18.11
CA PRO A 258 -15.41 12.34 -17.70
C PRO A 258 -14.65 11.50 -16.67
N ILE A 259 -15.38 10.90 -15.70
CA ILE A 259 -14.81 10.14 -14.57
C ILE A 259 -13.84 9.04 -15.04
N ARG A 260 -14.14 8.36 -16.16
CA ARG A 260 -13.26 7.33 -16.74
C ARG A 260 -11.85 7.82 -17.06
N LEU A 261 -11.70 9.12 -17.34
CA LEU A 261 -10.42 9.75 -17.64
C LEU A 261 -9.73 10.33 -16.40
N VAL A 262 -10.48 10.56 -15.31
CA VAL A 262 -9.94 11.01 -14.02
C VAL A 262 -9.32 9.83 -13.27
N VAL A 263 -9.98 8.67 -13.26
CA VAL A 263 -9.51 7.45 -12.59
C VAL A 263 -8.18 6.94 -13.15
N ARG A 264 -7.93 7.11 -14.46
CA ARG A 264 -6.68 6.69 -15.11
C ARG A 264 -5.42 7.47 -14.69
N LYS A 265 -5.56 8.69 -14.17
CA LYS A 265 -4.43 9.49 -13.65
C LYS A 265 -4.18 9.30 -12.14
N CYS A 266 -5.10 8.66 -11.42
CA CYS A 266 -5.08 8.56 -9.97
C CYS A 266 -4.98 7.10 -9.53
N GLY A 267 -3.93 6.40 -9.96
CA GLY A 267 -3.73 4.95 -9.78
C GLY A 267 -3.49 4.45 -8.35
N SER A 268 -3.65 5.28 -7.32
CA SER A 268 -3.32 4.88 -5.94
C SER A 268 -4.23 5.42 -4.83
N ALA A 269 -5.21 6.30 -5.13
CA ALA A 269 -6.06 6.90 -4.10
C ALA A 269 -7.50 6.33 -4.05
N TRP A 270 -7.83 5.39 -4.94
CA TRP A 270 -9.20 4.93 -5.17
C TRP A 270 -9.22 3.41 -5.31
N LYS A 271 -9.69 2.73 -4.28
CA LYS A 271 -9.89 1.27 -4.30
C LYS A 271 -11.36 0.97 -4.58
N ARG A 272 -11.63 0.12 -5.56
CA ARG A 272 -12.96 -0.43 -5.84
C ARG A 272 -13.24 -1.50 -4.78
N ASP A 273 -14.30 -1.34 -4.00
CA ASP A 273 -14.68 -2.35 -3.01
C ASP A 273 -15.40 -3.52 -3.71
N PRO A 274 -14.87 -4.76 -3.72
CA PRO A 274 -15.36 -5.83 -4.59
C PRO A 274 -16.79 -6.29 -4.31
N GLY A 275 -17.41 -5.86 -3.21
CA GLY A 275 -18.77 -6.24 -2.82
C GLY A 275 -19.82 -5.14 -2.88
N SER A 276 -19.47 -3.88 -3.20
CA SER A 276 -20.41 -2.76 -3.00
C SER A 276 -20.55 -1.77 -4.16
N GLY A 277 -19.76 -1.89 -5.23
CA GLY A 277 -19.79 -0.92 -6.34
C GLY A 277 -19.28 0.49 -5.97
N VAL A 278 -18.81 0.73 -4.75
CA VAL A 278 -18.42 2.09 -4.31
C VAL A 278 -16.93 2.34 -4.57
N ILE A 279 -16.59 3.56 -4.97
CA ILE A 279 -15.22 4.07 -5.03
C ILE A 279 -15.01 5.04 -3.86
N GLY A 280 -14.03 4.77 -3.00
CA GLY A 280 -13.71 5.59 -1.82
C GLY A 280 -12.36 6.30 -1.91
N VAL A 281 -12.27 7.50 -1.32
CA VAL A 281 -11.00 8.18 -0.98
C VAL A 281 -10.62 7.78 0.44
N GLU A 282 -9.33 7.49 0.67
CA GLU A 282 -8.80 7.10 1.98
C GLU A 282 -9.11 8.10 3.13
N LYS A 283 -9.49 9.34 2.82
CA LYS A 283 -10.01 10.35 3.78
C LYS A 283 -11.09 11.28 3.19
N GLY A 284 -12.06 10.76 2.45
CA GLY A 284 -13.15 11.56 1.86
C GLY A 284 -14.46 10.78 1.67
N PRO A 285 -15.60 11.48 1.47
CA PRO A 285 -16.91 10.81 1.39
C PRO A 285 -16.98 9.83 0.22
N LEU A 286 -17.51 8.65 0.51
CA LEU A 286 -17.67 7.53 -0.42
C LEU A 286 -18.68 7.86 -1.53
N ILE A 287 -18.31 7.63 -2.80
CA ILE A 287 -19.18 7.81 -3.98
C ILE A 287 -19.65 6.42 -4.44
N PRO A 288 -20.95 6.09 -4.35
CA PRO A 288 -21.43 4.78 -4.81
C PRO A 288 -21.60 4.74 -6.33
N LEU A 289 -21.17 3.64 -6.96
CA LEU A 289 -21.62 3.25 -8.30
C LEU A 289 -22.71 2.19 -8.12
N VAL A 290 -23.85 2.40 -8.77
CA VAL A 290 -24.94 1.41 -8.89
C VAL A 290 -24.79 0.74 -10.26
#